data_AF-A0A9C9NJC8-F1
#
_entry.id   AF-A0A9C9NJC8-F1
#
_cell.length_a   1.000
_cell.length_b   1.000
_cell.length_c   1.000
_cell.angle_alpha   90.00
_cell.angle_beta   90.00
_cell.angle_gamma   90.00
#
_symmetry.space_group_name_H-M   'P 1'
#
loop_
_entity.id
_entity.type
_entity.pdbx_description
1 polymer ?
#
loop_
_entity_poly.entity_id
_entity_poly.type
_entity_poly.pdbx_seq_one_letter_code
_entity_poly.pdbx_strand_id
1 'polypeptide(L)'
;MACDNNDLCPPHNYGRLQWIADQLGSRYGVSLSKESVRRWASGEGSPRPDKGKLLAELLKVDESWLLLGVQPEGDRKTVGATQNAAVNLLSGILLARDITVALPDEDDPLKDCVNLYAVIGGRQLRLHATFGQPSAGGAKFLIPVQFENVTVIGVVPTGDDGTFNLYHLLPSAISKYGNKRGGYIEMSGEVSEYSVAVKDVKCPRIRSVKAML
;
A
#
# COMPACT_ATOMS: atom_id res chain seq x y z
N MET A 1 12.31 1.35 -10.38
CA MET A 1 11.63 1.75 -11.63
C MET A 1 10.15 1.37 -11.51
N ALA A 2 9.22 2.10 -12.14
CA ALA A 2 7.78 1.78 -12.13
C ALA A 2 7.44 0.30 -12.46
N CYS A 3 8.31 -0.33 -13.24
CA CYS A 3 8.22 -1.74 -13.63
C CYS A 3 8.38 -2.74 -12.48
N ASP A 4 9.07 -2.37 -11.39
CA ASP A 4 9.42 -3.31 -10.32
C ASP A 4 8.23 -3.64 -9.41
N ASN A 5 7.16 -2.82 -9.45
CA ASN A 5 5.94 -3.02 -8.66
C ASN A 5 4.80 -3.68 -9.45
N ASN A 6 5.05 -4.12 -10.68
CA ASN A 6 4.03 -4.73 -11.54
C ASN A 6 4.26 -6.24 -11.68
N ASP A 7 3.33 -7.04 -11.18
CA ASP A 7 3.45 -8.52 -11.09
C ASP A 7 3.46 -9.22 -12.45
N LEU A 8 2.98 -8.53 -13.51
CA LEU A 8 3.00 -9.04 -14.88
C LEU A 8 4.26 -8.60 -15.65
N CYS A 9 4.99 -7.63 -15.12
CA CYS A 9 6.17 -7.10 -15.76
C CYS A 9 7.37 -8.02 -15.47
N PRO A 10 8.08 -8.52 -16.50
CA PRO A 10 9.22 -9.39 -16.28
C PRO A 10 10.31 -8.73 -15.42
N PRO A 11 11.08 -9.52 -14.65
CA PRO A 11 12.19 -9.01 -13.86
C PRO A 11 13.25 -8.30 -14.72
N HIS A 12 14.08 -7.48 -14.07
CA HIS A 12 15.14 -6.74 -14.76
C HIS A 12 16.07 -7.69 -15.53
N ASN A 13 16.38 -7.38 -16.78
CA ASN A 13 17.12 -8.22 -17.75
C ASN A 13 16.40 -9.47 -18.30
N TYR A 14 15.16 -9.77 -17.90
CA TYR A 14 14.37 -10.90 -18.43
C TYR A 14 13.39 -10.48 -19.52
N GLY A 15 13.86 -9.72 -20.51
CA GLY A 15 13.02 -9.30 -21.64
C GLY A 15 12.01 -8.19 -21.32
N ARG A 16 12.08 -7.58 -20.14
CA ARG A 16 11.20 -6.48 -19.68
C ARG A 16 10.90 -5.42 -20.75
N LEU A 17 11.94 -4.91 -21.41
CA LEU A 17 11.80 -3.86 -22.43
C LEU A 17 10.98 -4.32 -23.64
N GLN A 18 11.16 -5.58 -24.04
CA GLN A 18 10.41 -6.18 -25.13
C GLN A 18 8.94 -6.37 -24.71
N TRP A 19 8.72 -6.88 -23.50
CA TRP A 19 7.38 -7.06 -22.95
C TRP A 19 6.59 -5.74 -22.92
N ILE A 20 7.20 -4.64 -22.48
CA ILE A 20 6.51 -3.33 -22.46
C ILE A 20 6.12 -2.90 -23.89
N ALA A 21 7.04 -3.02 -24.85
CA ALA A 21 6.77 -2.66 -26.24
C ALA A 21 5.65 -3.54 -26.84
N ASP A 22 5.68 -4.85 -26.58
CA ASP A 22 4.68 -5.80 -27.06
C ASP A 22 3.31 -5.54 -26.44
N GLN A 23 3.24 -5.28 -25.13
CA GLN A 23 1.97 -4.98 -24.45
C GLN A 23 1.36 -3.67 -24.93
N LEU A 24 2.16 -2.63 -25.16
CA LEU A 24 1.66 -1.37 -25.73
C LEU A 24 1.16 -1.56 -27.17
N GLY A 25 1.84 -2.41 -27.95
CA GLY A 25 1.40 -2.78 -29.30
C GLY A 25 0.10 -3.58 -29.28
N SER A 26 0.03 -4.64 -28.48
CA SER A 26 -1.08 -5.58 -28.49
C SER A 26 -2.35 -5.04 -27.83
N ARG A 27 -2.22 -4.26 -26.74
CA ARG A 27 -3.38 -3.76 -25.97
C ARG A 27 -3.88 -2.41 -26.45
N TYR A 28 -2.98 -1.56 -26.94
CA TYR A 28 -3.30 -0.16 -27.25
C TYR A 28 -2.97 0.22 -28.70
N GLY A 29 -2.52 -0.73 -29.53
CA GLY A 29 -2.20 -0.48 -30.94
C GLY A 29 -0.97 0.41 -31.15
N VAL A 30 -0.15 0.63 -30.11
CA VAL A 30 0.99 1.54 -30.17
C VAL A 30 2.27 0.74 -30.46
N SER A 31 2.77 0.84 -31.69
CA SER A 31 4.06 0.25 -32.05
C SER A 31 5.21 1.08 -31.48
N LEU A 32 6.09 0.43 -30.70
CA LEU A 32 7.30 1.02 -30.13
C LEU A 32 8.48 0.11 -30.36
N SER A 33 9.65 0.71 -30.58
CA SER A 33 10.90 -0.04 -30.56
C SER A 33 11.36 -0.31 -29.13
N LYS A 34 12.03 -1.44 -28.92
CA LYS A 34 12.71 -1.78 -27.65
C LYS A 34 13.66 -0.67 -27.20
N GLU A 35 14.31 -0.01 -28.16
CA GLU A 35 15.23 1.09 -27.90
C GLU A 35 14.52 2.35 -27.36
N SER A 36 13.31 2.64 -27.82
CA SER A 36 12.50 3.73 -27.26
C SER A 36 12.17 3.47 -25.79
N VAL A 37 11.82 2.24 -25.44
CA VAL A 37 11.55 1.84 -24.05
C VAL A 37 12.82 1.88 -23.21
N ARG A 38 13.98 1.44 -23.76
CA ARG A 38 15.29 1.54 -23.09
C ARG A 38 15.60 2.99 -22.71
N ARG A 39 15.43 3.92 -23.65
CA ARG A 39 15.68 5.35 -23.41
C ARG A 39 14.81 5.89 -22.28
N TRP A 40 13.53 5.55 -22.24
CA TRP A 40 12.64 5.93 -21.13
C TRP A 40 13.07 5.32 -19.80
N ALA A 41 13.40 4.04 -19.79
CA ALA A 41 13.88 3.32 -18.62
C ALA A 41 15.18 3.93 -18.05
N SER A 42 16.10 4.35 -18.92
CA SER A 42 17.39 4.96 -18.52
C SER A 42 17.31 6.46 -18.19
N GLY A 43 16.18 7.12 -18.44
CA GLY A 43 16.07 8.59 -18.34
C GLY A 43 16.71 9.37 -19.49
N GLU A 44 17.27 8.71 -20.51
CA GLU A 44 17.81 9.32 -21.74
C GLU A 44 16.72 9.94 -22.67
N GLY A 45 15.45 9.83 -22.28
CA GLY A 45 14.31 10.45 -22.93
C GLY A 45 13.02 10.19 -22.17
N SER A 46 11.98 10.95 -22.45
CA SER A 46 10.65 10.78 -21.84
C SER A 46 9.61 10.39 -22.88
N PRO A 47 8.63 9.51 -22.56
CA PRO A 47 7.50 9.26 -23.45
C PRO A 47 6.69 10.55 -23.66
N ARG A 48 6.16 10.72 -24.87
CA ARG A 48 5.16 11.78 -25.14
C ARG A 48 3.91 11.55 -24.28
N PRO A 49 3.15 12.60 -23.93
CA PRO A 49 1.99 12.49 -23.02
C PRO A 49 1.05 11.33 -23.36
N ASP A 50 0.64 11.21 -24.63
CA ASP A 50 -0.26 10.15 -25.10
C ASP A 50 0.28 8.74 -24.81
N LYS A 51 1.58 8.54 -24.94
CA LYS A 51 2.26 7.26 -24.67
C LYS A 51 2.54 7.08 -23.18
N GLY A 52 2.79 8.17 -22.46
CA GLY A 52 2.98 8.20 -21.02
C GLY A 52 1.74 7.73 -20.27
N LYS A 53 0.57 8.21 -20.68
CA LYS A 53 -0.73 7.76 -20.15
C LYS A 53 -0.93 6.26 -20.29
N LEU A 54 -0.71 5.73 -21.49
CA LEU A 54 -0.85 4.29 -21.76
C LEU A 54 0.17 3.45 -21.01
N LEU A 55 1.40 3.96 -20.87
CA LEU A 55 2.44 3.32 -20.08
C LEU A 55 2.08 3.32 -18.58
N ALA A 56 1.51 4.40 -18.06
CA ALA A 56 1.05 4.48 -16.68
C ALA A 56 -0.08 3.49 -16.40
N GLU A 57 -1.02 3.37 -17.34
CA GLU A 57 -2.11 2.40 -17.28
C GLU A 57 -1.59 0.95 -17.33
N LEU A 58 -0.70 0.65 -18.27
CA LEU A 58 -0.05 -0.66 -18.40
C LEU A 58 0.71 -1.05 -17.12
N LEU A 59 1.44 -0.09 -16.56
CA LEU A 59 2.25 -0.29 -15.37
C LEU A 59 1.44 -0.22 -14.06
N LYS A 60 0.16 0.19 -14.12
CA LYS A 60 -0.73 0.43 -12.97
C LYS A 60 -0.16 1.44 -11.97
N VAL A 61 0.37 2.54 -12.50
CA VAL A 61 0.95 3.64 -11.72
C VAL A 61 0.29 4.96 -12.12
N ASP A 62 0.46 5.99 -11.31
CA ASP A 62 -0.05 7.33 -11.64
C ASP A 62 0.73 7.95 -12.82
N GLU A 63 0.00 8.59 -13.74
CA GLU A 63 0.57 9.23 -14.94
C GLU A 63 1.50 10.39 -14.58
N SER A 64 1.11 11.23 -13.62
CA SER A 64 1.89 12.39 -13.20
C SER A 64 3.19 11.96 -12.52
N TRP A 65 3.12 10.93 -11.68
CA TRP A 65 4.30 10.31 -11.08
C TRP A 65 5.24 9.72 -12.14
N LEU A 66 4.70 9.00 -13.11
CA LEU A 66 5.50 8.36 -14.15
C LEU A 66 6.18 9.38 -15.07
N LEU A 67 5.48 10.45 -15.46
CA LEU A 67 5.96 11.40 -16.47
C LEU A 67 6.80 12.54 -15.89
N LEU A 68 6.43 13.04 -14.73
CA LEU A 68 7.02 14.26 -14.17
C LEU A 68 8.04 13.94 -13.07
N GLY A 69 8.11 12.69 -12.60
CA GLY A 69 8.82 12.34 -11.38
C GLY A 69 8.24 13.03 -10.13
N VAL A 70 7.16 13.79 -10.30
CA VAL A 70 6.40 14.43 -9.24
C VAL A 70 5.49 13.35 -8.68
N GLN A 71 5.97 12.72 -7.61
CA GLN A 71 5.11 11.92 -6.75
C GLN A 71 3.94 12.80 -6.33
N PRO A 72 2.68 12.42 -6.65
CA PRO A 72 1.54 13.29 -6.39
C PRO A 72 1.57 13.74 -4.93
N GLU A 73 1.65 15.05 -4.71
CA GLU A 73 1.80 15.63 -3.36
C GLU A 73 0.67 15.21 -2.41
N GLY A 74 -0.47 14.76 -2.97
CA GLY A 74 -1.62 14.23 -2.22
C GLY A 74 -1.33 12.96 -1.40
N ASP A 75 -0.31 12.19 -1.75
CA ASP A 75 -0.08 10.85 -1.19
C ASP A 75 1.12 10.75 -0.24
N ARG A 76 1.85 11.83 0.06
CA ARG A 76 2.99 11.77 1.02
C ARG A 76 2.86 12.70 2.22
N LYS A 77 2.31 13.91 2.07
CA LYS A 77 2.07 14.81 3.22
C LYS A 77 0.89 14.33 4.07
N THR A 78 -0.18 13.88 3.45
CA THR A 78 -1.34 13.31 4.15
C THR A 78 -1.03 11.90 4.67
N VAL A 79 -0.34 11.07 3.88
CA VAL A 79 0.02 9.70 4.27
C VAL A 79 1.09 9.69 5.35
N GLY A 80 2.12 10.55 5.29
CA GLY A 80 3.13 10.67 6.34
C GLY A 80 2.58 11.18 7.68
N ALA A 81 1.65 12.15 7.67
CA ALA A 81 1.02 12.63 8.91
C ALA A 81 -0.02 11.64 9.48
N THR A 82 -0.80 10.99 8.60
CA THR A 82 -1.86 10.05 8.99
C THR A 82 -1.30 8.67 9.38
N GLN A 83 -0.23 8.19 8.73
CA GLN A 83 0.51 7.00 9.16
C GLN A 83 1.18 7.23 10.52
N ASN A 84 1.61 8.46 10.82
CA ASN A 84 2.12 8.78 12.16
C ASN A 84 1.03 8.68 13.23
N ALA A 85 -0.20 9.16 12.96
CA ALA A 85 -1.29 9.10 13.93
C ALA A 85 -1.72 7.66 14.27
N ALA A 86 -1.90 6.79 13.26
CA ALA A 86 -2.26 5.39 13.47
C ALA A 86 -1.16 4.63 14.23
N VAL A 87 0.10 4.84 13.85
CA VAL A 87 1.26 4.25 14.51
C VAL A 87 1.38 4.73 15.96
N ASN A 88 1.27 6.04 16.20
CA ASN A 88 1.39 6.61 17.54
C ASN A 88 0.25 6.15 18.47
N LEU A 89 -0.98 6.09 17.95
CA LEU A 89 -2.11 5.58 18.73
C LEU A 89 -1.91 4.10 19.09
N LEU A 90 -1.56 3.27 18.11
CA LEU A 90 -1.31 1.85 18.35
C LEU A 90 -0.14 1.65 19.32
N SER A 91 0.95 2.40 19.14
CA SER A 91 2.12 2.39 20.02
C SER A 91 1.74 2.76 21.45
N GLY A 92 0.95 3.83 21.64
CA GLY A 92 0.46 4.25 22.95
C GLY A 92 -0.40 3.19 23.62
N ILE A 93 -1.31 2.54 22.87
CA ILE A 93 -2.14 1.43 23.37
C ILE A 93 -1.28 0.23 23.80
N LEU A 94 -0.26 -0.11 23.03
CA LEU A 94 0.64 -1.22 23.34
C LEU A 94 1.53 -0.90 24.55
N LEU A 95 2.15 0.29 24.57
CA LEU A 95 2.97 0.77 25.69
C LEU A 95 2.18 0.86 26.99
N ALA A 96 0.92 1.30 26.95
CA ALA A 96 0.03 1.33 28.12
C ALA A 96 -0.29 -0.07 28.68
N ARG A 97 0.09 -1.14 27.97
CA ARG A 97 -0.03 -2.53 28.38
C ARG A 97 1.34 -3.19 28.62
N ASP A 98 2.39 -2.38 28.82
CA ASP A 98 3.77 -2.81 29.02
C ASP A 98 4.33 -3.66 27.86
N ILE A 99 3.82 -3.46 26.64
CA ILE A 99 4.34 -4.11 25.45
C ILE A 99 5.45 -3.26 24.86
N THR A 100 6.63 -3.85 24.72
CA THR A 100 7.76 -3.21 24.04
C THR A 100 7.41 -2.97 22.58
N VAL A 101 7.57 -1.72 22.13
CA VAL A 101 7.43 -1.33 20.73
C VAL A 101 8.70 -0.66 20.23
N ALA A 102 8.96 -0.78 18.94
CA ALA A 102 10.04 -0.09 18.26
C ALA A 102 9.58 0.36 16.87
N LEU A 103 10.06 1.52 16.43
CA LEU A 103 9.87 1.98 15.06
C LEU A 103 11.02 1.44 14.20
N PRO A 104 10.79 1.16 12.91
CA PRO A 104 11.86 0.80 11.99
C PRO A 104 12.87 1.95 11.86
N ASP A 105 14.16 1.62 11.85
CA ASP A 105 15.23 2.56 11.52
C ASP A 105 15.31 2.82 10.01
N GLU A 106 16.04 3.87 9.61
CA GLU A 106 16.25 4.19 8.19
C GLU A 106 16.96 3.08 7.39
N ASP A 107 17.74 2.24 8.07
CA ASP A 107 18.45 1.12 7.43
C ASP A 107 17.67 -0.20 7.52
N ASP A 108 16.45 -0.19 8.08
CA ASP A 108 15.62 -1.39 8.17
C ASP A 108 15.16 -1.84 6.76
N PRO A 109 15.46 -3.08 6.34
CA PRO A 109 15.11 -3.58 5.02
C PRO A 109 13.60 -3.70 4.78
N LEU A 110 12.79 -3.64 5.84
CA LEU A 110 11.34 -3.73 5.81
C LEU A 110 10.64 -2.39 6.09
N LYS A 111 11.37 -1.27 6.21
CA LYS A 111 10.81 0.05 6.55
C LYS A 111 9.68 0.53 5.64
N ASP A 112 9.63 0.05 4.40
CA ASP A 112 8.59 0.39 3.43
C ASP A 112 7.26 -0.33 3.71
N CYS A 113 7.27 -1.41 4.51
CA CYS A 113 6.07 -2.21 4.82
C CYS A 113 5.78 -2.34 6.31
N VAL A 114 6.79 -2.34 7.18
CA VAL A 114 6.65 -2.30 8.63
C VAL A 114 6.71 -0.85 9.07
N ASN A 115 5.75 -0.41 9.88
CA ASN A 115 5.81 0.90 10.53
C ASN A 115 5.80 0.82 12.06
N LEU A 116 5.67 -0.39 12.62
CA LEU A 116 5.77 -0.64 14.04
C LEU A 116 6.18 -2.10 14.30
N TYR A 117 7.15 -2.30 15.18
CA TYR A 117 7.45 -3.59 15.78
C TYR A 117 6.88 -3.64 17.19
N ALA A 118 6.39 -4.81 17.60
CA ALA A 118 5.93 -5.04 18.96
C ALA A 118 6.36 -6.43 19.46
N VAL A 119 6.73 -6.56 20.73
CA VAL A 119 7.06 -7.86 21.33
C VAL A 119 5.87 -8.37 22.15
N ILE A 120 5.11 -9.30 21.59
CA ILE A 120 3.89 -9.85 22.20
C ILE A 120 4.10 -11.34 22.45
N GLY A 121 3.98 -11.77 23.71
CA GLY A 121 4.16 -13.17 24.08
C GLY A 121 5.57 -13.72 23.77
N GLY A 122 6.60 -12.88 23.89
CA GLY A 122 7.99 -13.25 23.57
C GLY A 122 8.31 -13.33 22.07
N ARG A 123 7.39 -12.94 21.20
CA ARG A 123 7.57 -12.90 19.74
C ARG A 123 7.54 -11.47 19.25
N GLN A 124 8.53 -11.11 18.43
CA GLN A 124 8.49 -9.85 17.69
C GLN A 124 7.48 -9.97 16.55
N LEU A 125 6.47 -9.11 16.55
CA LEU A 125 5.51 -8.93 15.48
C LEU A 125 5.91 -7.74 14.62
N ARG A 126 5.63 -7.88 13.33
CA ARG A 126 5.79 -6.85 12.30
C ARG A 126 4.43 -6.28 12.01
N LEU A 127 4.22 -5.01 12.31
CA LEU A 127 2.90 -4.38 12.20
C LEU A 127 2.93 -3.27 11.16
N HIS A 128 1.80 -3.12 10.46
CA HIS A 128 1.50 -1.97 9.64
C HIS A 128 0.20 -1.33 10.12
N ALA A 129 0.28 -0.27 10.90
CA ALA A 129 -0.88 0.52 11.29
C ALA A 129 -1.26 1.50 10.17
N THR A 130 -2.51 1.47 9.72
CA THR A 130 -3.06 2.43 8.75
C THR A 130 -4.35 3.01 9.28
N PHE A 131 -4.57 4.30 9.06
CA PHE A 131 -5.83 4.95 9.39
C PHE A 131 -6.89 4.65 8.31
N GLY A 132 -8.13 4.47 8.72
CA GLY A 132 -9.28 4.36 7.84
C GLY A 132 -9.78 5.75 7.47
N GLN A 133 -9.52 6.18 6.23
CA GLN A 133 -10.06 7.42 5.70
C GLN A 133 -11.56 7.25 5.45
N PRO A 134 -12.42 8.19 5.88
CA PRO A 134 -13.85 8.14 5.59
C PRO A 134 -14.11 7.99 4.09
N SER A 135 -14.98 7.06 3.72
CA SER A 135 -15.43 6.83 2.35
C SER A 135 -16.95 6.62 2.35
N ALA A 136 -17.59 6.76 1.20
CA ALA A 136 -19.04 6.57 1.09
C ALA A 136 -19.44 5.17 1.59
N GLY A 137 -20.08 5.11 2.76
CA GLY A 137 -20.54 3.87 3.40
C GLY A 137 -19.49 3.14 4.27
N GLY A 138 -18.30 3.69 4.50
CA GLY A 138 -17.30 2.98 5.31
C GLY A 138 -15.94 3.68 5.42
N ALA A 139 -14.87 2.89 5.40
CA ALA A 139 -13.50 3.39 5.47
C ALA A 139 -12.63 2.81 4.35
N LYS A 140 -11.70 3.63 3.88
CA LYS A 140 -10.64 3.30 2.93
C LYS A 140 -9.30 3.22 3.65
N PHE A 141 -8.53 2.19 3.36
CA PHE A 141 -7.23 1.91 3.96
C PHE A 141 -6.15 1.91 2.88
N LEU A 142 -4.97 2.40 3.22
CA LEU A 142 -3.77 2.36 2.38
C LEU A 142 -2.81 1.34 2.98
N ILE A 143 -2.51 0.30 2.22
CA ILE A 143 -1.85 -0.92 2.70
C ILE A 143 -0.54 -1.09 1.92
N PRO A 144 0.57 -1.52 2.53
CA PRO A 144 1.82 -1.73 1.80
C PRO A 144 1.65 -2.86 0.77
N VAL A 145 2.43 -2.80 -0.31
CA VAL A 145 2.39 -3.85 -1.34
C VAL A 145 2.85 -5.20 -0.76
N GLN A 146 3.80 -5.18 0.18
CA GLN A 146 4.33 -6.38 0.86
C GLN A 146 3.53 -6.71 2.12
N PHE A 147 2.20 -6.60 2.07
CA PHE A 147 1.32 -6.83 3.23
C PHE A 147 1.44 -8.24 3.80
N GLU A 148 1.90 -9.23 3.02
CA GLU A 148 2.10 -10.60 3.46
C GLU A 148 3.21 -10.73 4.52
N ASN A 149 4.10 -9.73 4.63
CA ASN A 149 5.19 -9.72 5.60
C ASN A 149 4.81 -9.10 6.95
N VAL A 150 3.58 -8.58 7.08
CA VAL A 150 3.15 -7.75 8.24
C VAL A 150 1.71 -8.04 8.64
N THR A 151 1.39 -7.84 9.91
CA THR A 151 0.00 -7.76 10.36
C THR A 151 -0.52 -6.35 10.14
N VAL A 152 -1.54 -6.20 9.28
CA VAL A 152 -2.10 -4.89 8.95
C VAL A 152 -3.23 -4.54 9.92
N ILE A 153 -3.09 -3.39 10.59
CA ILE A 153 -4.02 -2.89 11.60
C ILE A 153 -4.71 -1.63 11.09
N GLY A 154 -6.00 -1.71 10.82
CA GLY A 154 -6.84 -0.58 10.46
C GLY A 154 -7.32 0.18 11.71
N VAL A 155 -7.00 1.46 11.81
CA VAL A 155 -7.46 2.37 12.87
C VAL A 155 -8.60 3.21 12.32
N VAL A 156 -9.82 3.06 12.85
CA VAL A 156 -10.97 3.83 12.39
C VAL A 156 -11.54 4.65 13.55
N PRO A 157 -11.69 5.98 13.40
CA PRO A 157 -12.37 6.79 14.40
C PRO A 157 -13.85 6.39 14.46
N THR A 158 -14.41 6.36 15.66
CA THR A 158 -15.82 6.05 15.90
C THR A 158 -16.52 7.20 16.59
N GLY A 159 -17.57 7.71 15.95
CA GLY A 159 -18.35 8.85 16.44
C GLY A 159 -17.55 10.14 16.54
N ASP A 160 -18.12 11.12 17.24
CA ASP A 160 -17.53 12.45 17.44
C ASP A 160 -16.68 12.55 18.72
N ASP A 161 -16.71 11.52 19.57
CA ASP A 161 -16.13 11.53 20.94
C ASP A 161 -14.62 11.21 20.99
N GLY A 162 -13.94 11.18 19.84
CA GLY A 162 -12.50 10.86 19.78
C GLY A 162 -12.17 9.41 20.14
N THR A 163 -13.13 8.49 20.01
CA THR A 163 -12.87 7.05 20.20
C THR A 163 -12.37 6.41 18.91
N PHE A 164 -11.60 5.32 19.04
CA PHE A 164 -11.04 4.61 17.89
C PHE A 164 -11.24 3.10 18.03
N ASN A 165 -11.55 2.47 16.91
CA ASN A 165 -11.57 1.02 16.78
C ASN A 165 -10.39 0.52 15.94
N LEU A 166 -9.77 -0.53 16.43
CA LEU A 166 -8.71 -1.25 15.74
C LEU A 166 -9.29 -2.48 15.04
N TYR A 167 -8.93 -2.74 13.79
CA TYR A 167 -9.35 -3.90 13.03
C TYR A 167 -8.15 -4.63 12.43
N HIS A 168 -8.18 -5.95 12.46
CA HIS A 168 -7.19 -6.77 11.77
C HIS A 168 -7.63 -6.90 10.30
N LEU A 169 -6.92 -6.21 9.40
CA LEU A 169 -7.18 -6.29 7.96
C LEU A 169 -6.57 -7.57 7.43
N LEU A 170 -7.44 -8.55 7.13
CA LEU A 170 -7.01 -9.90 6.82
C LEU A 170 -6.28 -9.98 5.47
N PRO A 171 -5.18 -10.74 5.36
CA PRO A 171 -4.48 -10.96 4.08
C PRO A 171 -5.40 -11.47 2.97
N SER A 172 -6.40 -12.29 3.30
CA SER A 172 -7.39 -12.79 2.34
C SER A 172 -8.28 -11.68 1.77
N ALA A 173 -8.67 -10.68 2.58
CA ALA A 173 -9.41 -9.52 2.10
C ALA A 173 -8.53 -8.64 1.21
N ILE A 174 -7.29 -8.38 1.65
CA ILE A 174 -6.34 -7.52 0.95
C ILE A 174 -5.98 -8.12 -0.41
N SER A 175 -5.65 -9.41 -0.47
CA SER A 175 -5.31 -10.10 -1.70
C SER A 175 -6.47 -10.17 -2.69
N LYS A 176 -7.70 -10.43 -2.20
CA LYS A 176 -8.89 -10.63 -3.05
C LYS A 176 -9.53 -9.32 -3.54
N TYR A 177 -9.48 -8.26 -2.72
CA TYR A 177 -10.23 -7.03 -2.95
C TYR A 177 -9.41 -5.75 -2.93
N GLY A 178 -8.13 -5.85 -2.61
CA GLY A 178 -7.20 -4.73 -2.70
C GLY A 178 -6.98 -4.30 -4.14
N ASN A 179 -6.97 -3.00 -4.37
CA ASN A 179 -6.62 -2.40 -5.65
C ASN A 179 -5.19 -1.85 -5.59
N LYS A 180 -4.25 -2.52 -6.27
CA LYS A 180 -2.84 -2.14 -6.29
C LYS A 180 -2.63 -0.82 -7.07
N ARG A 181 -2.03 0.17 -6.40
CA ARG A 181 -1.73 1.53 -6.91
C ARG A 181 -0.22 1.79 -6.91
N GLY A 182 0.55 0.94 -7.59
CA GLY A 182 2.01 1.06 -7.68
C GLY A 182 2.73 0.84 -6.35
N GLY A 183 2.71 1.83 -5.44
CA GLY A 183 3.41 1.79 -4.14
C GLY A 183 2.58 1.31 -2.95
N TYR A 184 1.27 1.15 -3.12
CA TYR A 184 0.37 0.69 -2.06
C TYR A 184 -0.83 -0.07 -2.64
N ILE A 185 -1.64 -0.65 -1.76
CA ILE A 185 -2.89 -1.32 -2.05
C ILE A 185 -4.01 -0.52 -1.38
N GLU A 186 -5.01 -0.13 -2.15
CA GLU A 186 -6.23 0.49 -1.64
C GLU A 186 -7.24 -0.59 -1.31
N MET A 187 -7.81 -0.56 -0.10
CA MET A 187 -8.91 -1.43 0.26
C MET A 187 -10.00 -0.62 0.95
N SER A 188 -11.25 -0.78 0.52
CA SER A 188 -12.40 -0.16 1.16
C SER A 188 -13.30 -1.22 1.78
N GLY A 189 -13.92 -0.89 2.90
CA GLY A 189 -14.90 -1.77 3.55
C GLY A 189 -15.89 -0.99 4.40
N GLU A 190 -17.05 -1.59 4.61
CA GLU A 190 -18.11 -1.06 5.47
C GLU A 190 -17.71 -1.27 6.93
N VAL A 191 -17.70 -0.20 7.71
CA VAL A 191 -17.27 -0.26 9.11
C VAL A 191 -18.48 -0.52 10.00
N SER A 192 -18.36 -1.50 10.87
CA SER A 192 -19.33 -1.81 11.93
C SER A 192 -18.62 -1.89 13.27
N GLU A 193 -19.38 -1.95 14.37
CA GLU A 193 -18.83 -2.07 15.73
C GLU A 193 -17.92 -3.30 15.93
N TYR A 194 -18.09 -4.34 15.11
CA TYR A 194 -17.44 -5.64 15.27
C TYR A 194 -16.42 -5.97 14.18
N SER A 195 -16.54 -5.35 13.01
CA SER A 195 -15.72 -5.70 11.85
C SER A 195 -15.72 -4.62 10.78
N VAL A 196 -14.71 -4.68 9.91
CA VAL A 196 -14.74 -4.06 8.59
C VAL A 196 -15.16 -5.14 7.58
N ALA A 197 -16.33 -4.97 6.95
CA ALA A 197 -16.81 -5.88 5.92
C ALA A 197 -16.25 -5.46 4.56
N VAL A 198 -15.44 -6.34 3.96
CA VAL A 198 -14.89 -6.19 2.62
C VAL A 198 -15.54 -7.26 1.74
N LYS A 199 -16.69 -6.92 1.17
CA LYS A 199 -17.56 -7.84 0.43
C LYS A 199 -17.90 -9.10 1.25
N ASP A 200 -17.35 -10.27 0.90
CA ASP A 200 -17.59 -11.55 1.58
C ASP A 200 -16.61 -11.84 2.72
N VAL A 201 -15.58 -11.00 2.94
CA VAL A 201 -14.61 -11.17 4.03
C VAL A 201 -14.89 -10.16 5.14
N LYS A 202 -14.92 -10.64 6.39
CA LYS A 202 -15.07 -9.79 7.58
C LYS A 202 -13.74 -9.68 8.31
N CYS A 203 -13.15 -8.50 8.29
CA CYS A 203 -11.94 -8.15 9.04
C CYS A 203 -12.33 -7.84 10.50
N PRO A 204 -11.94 -8.66 11.48
CA PRO A 204 -12.46 -8.55 12.84
C PRO A 204 -11.90 -7.34 13.59
N ARG A 205 -12.70 -6.78 14.50
CA ARG A 205 -12.23 -5.79 15.48
C ARG A 205 -11.28 -6.45 16.48
N ILE A 206 -10.16 -5.79 16.74
CA ILE A 206 -9.18 -6.21 17.73
C ILE A 206 -9.64 -5.72 19.10
N ARG A 207 -10.07 -6.66 19.94
CA ARG A 207 -10.49 -6.40 21.33
C ARG A 207 -9.42 -6.74 22.36
N SER A 208 -8.39 -7.47 21.95
CA SER A 208 -7.27 -7.85 22.81
C SER A 208 -5.99 -7.95 21.97
N VAL A 209 -4.85 -7.71 22.60
CA VAL A 209 -3.54 -7.82 21.94
C VAL A 209 -3.28 -9.24 21.42
N LYS A 210 -3.81 -10.26 22.10
CA LYS A 210 -3.73 -11.65 21.61
C LYS A 210 -4.40 -11.86 20.26
N ALA A 211 -5.37 -11.02 19.89
CA ALA A 211 -6.02 -11.07 18.58
C ALA A 211 -5.18 -10.45 17.45
N MET A 212 -4.00 -9.87 17.78
CA MET A 212 -2.99 -9.41 16.81
C MET A 212 -1.95 -10.49 16.47
N LEU A 213 -1.96 -11.62 17.19
CA LEU A 213 -1.15 -12.82 16.91
C LEU A 213 -1.82 -13.69 15.85
#